data_AF-A0A7Y3D949-F1
#
_entry.id   AF-A0A7Y3D949-F1
#
_cell.length_a   1.000
_cell.length_b   1.000
_cell.length_c   1.000
_cell.angle_alpha   90.00
_cell.angle_beta   90.00
_cell.angle_gamma   90.00
#
_symmetry.space_group_name_H-M   'P 1'
#
loop_
_entity.id
_entity.type
_entity.pdbx_description
1 polymer ?
#
loop_
_entity_poly.entity_id
_entity_poly.type
_entity_poly.pdbx_seq_one_letter_code
_entity_poly.pdbx_strand_id
1 'polypeptide(L)'
;MLDDDTQSRSSDEPEQARPTAVARLAHSRRGFLKGMMTAATASFGLGAGVLAAPEAAHARGKGRRDRRRFQVFRIRSWAARLHLAERTPRKADNGDEQRYADQRASFSKTLPHDDLGEVDRSAYRALLRALASREPADFEAIPLSPQADRRLANPQAAFVFDLVGRDGHATRLPEAPAFASAELSAEIAEVYWQALTRDVPFRAYDASPLVAAAIDDLNALPAVLAPTEGGVVTPGTLFRGETPGDRVGPYLSQFLWHDVPYGAAPIVQRYQTPIPGDDFMTSYEEWLAIQRGAAPAASIRFDATRRYLRDARGLGEYVHVDVLFQAYYNAAMILTGFGPDALDPALPYRGSASQGGFVTFGGPHLFDLVAKAARVALGGAWYHKWCVHRRLRPEVYAGRIENHLRGAKDYGLPLDLLMSEAVARVRTQQGNALLPMAYPEGSPTHPAYPAGHATVAGACATILKAFANEAFEIPDPVEASEDGLDLLAWGGEPLTLGGEIDKLAANISLGRDAAGVHYRTDARGIEVGESQAIGILQDYSRTYNEDFDGFTLTRFDGRRIRIVDGRVRLA
;
A
#
# COMPACT_ATOMS: atom_id res chain seq x y z
N MET A 1 17.70 -60.51 -20.77
CA MET A 1 17.78 -61.97 -20.64
C MET A 1 19.00 -62.33 -21.41
N LEU A 2 20.10 -62.66 -20.71
CA LEU A 2 21.47 -62.47 -21.21
C LEU A 2 21.77 -60.93 -21.29
N ASP A 3 22.88 -60.38 -20.80
CA ASP A 3 24.25 -60.89 -20.55
C ASP A 3 24.98 -61.19 -21.88
N ASP A 4 26.25 -60.88 -22.12
CA ASP A 4 27.39 -60.64 -21.21
C ASP A 4 28.46 -59.74 -21.88
N ASP A 5 29.49 -59.30 -21.14
CA ASP A 5 30.88 -58.94 -21.53
C ASP A 5 31.23 -58.10 -22.82
N THR A 6 32.34 -57.34 -22.93
CA THR A 6 33.50 -57.09 -22.05
C THR A 6 34.07 -55.66 -22.21
N GLN A 7 34.81 -55.25 -21.18
CA GLN A 7 35.90 -54.24 -21.09
C GLN A 7 36.79 -54.07 -22.34
N SER A 8 37.54 -52.98 -22.59
CA SER A 8 37.69 -51.60 -22.02
C SER A 8 38.60 -50.82 -23.02
N ARG A 9 39.25 -49.64 -22.83
CA ARG A 9 39.67 -48.68 -21.77
C ARG A 9 39.84 -47.32 -22.51
N SER A 10 39.88 -46.12 -21.91
CA SER A 10 39.67 -45.59 -20.55
C SER A 10 39.08 -44.16 -20.76
N SER A 11 39.37 -43.02 -20.12
CA SER A 11 40.20 -42.55 -18.98
C SER A 11 39.81 -41.07 -18.77
N ASP A 12 39.59 -40.51 -17.57
CA ASP A 12 39.57 -41.06 -16.21
C ASP A 12 38.45 -40.33 -15.38
N GLU A 13 38.61 -40.23 -14.05
CA GLU A 13 37.58 -39.88 -13.03
C GLU A 13 38.24 -39.11 -11.86
N PRO A 14 37.55 -38.70 -10.76
CA PRO A 14 36.11 -38.52 -10.48
C PRO A 14 35.84 -37.03 -10.06
N GLU A 15 34.83 -36.58 -9.30
CA GLU A 15 33.66 -37.14 -8.58
C GLU A 15 32.57 -36.04 -8.40
N GLN A 16 31.40 -36.37 -7.84
CA GLN A 16 30.51 -35.40 -7.17
C GLN A 16 29.85 -36.05 -5.93
N ALA A 17 30.22 -35.56 -4.73
CA ALA A 17 29.75 -36.13 -3.47
C ALA A 17 28.29 -35.75 -3.12
N ARG A 18 27.56 -36.69 -2.52
CA ARG A 18 26.12 -36.59 -2.21
C ARG A 18 25.80 -35.87 -0.89
N PRO A 19 24.59 -35.29 -0.72
CA PRO A 19 24.23 -34.45 0.42
C PRO A 19 23.88 -35.24 1.70
N THR A 20 24.03 -34.58 2.85
CA THR A 20 23.68 -35.09 4.19
C THR A 20 22.34 -34.56 4.70
N ALA A 21 21.68 -35.32 5.58
CA ALA A 21 20.34 -35.02 6.08
C ALA A 21 20.33 -34.08 7.30
N VAL A 22 19.33 -33.19 7.38
CA VAL A 22 19.10 -32.30 8.53
C VAL A 22 17.98 -32.86 9.42
N ALA A 23 18.24 -32.96 10.73
CA ALA A 23 17.29 -33.52 11.70
C ALA A 23 16.23 -32.50 12.16
N ARG A 24 15.02 -32.99 12.47
CA ARG A 24 13.91 -32.19 13.03
C ARG A 24 14.08 -31.97 14.53
N LEU A 25 13.87 -30.74 15.01
CA LEU A 25 13.76 -30.43 16.45
C LEU A 25 12.32 -30.07 16.82
N ALA A 26 11.63 -30.98 17.51
CA ALA A 26 10.31 -30.73 18.10
C ALA A 26 10.44 -30.33 19.57
N HIS A 27 9.84 -29.20 19.96
CA HIS A 27 9.81 -28.74 21.35
C HIS A 27 8.49 -29.13 22.02
N SER A 28 8.57 -29.84 23.15
CA SER A 28 7.41 -30.20 24.00
C SER A 28 7.47 -29.49 25.36
N ARG A 29 6.33 -29.45 26.08
CA ARG A 29 6.14 -28.70 27.34
C ARG A 29 6.11 -29.64 28.55
N ARG A 30 6.88 -29.38 29.63
CA ARG A 30 6.48 -29.55 31.07
C ARG A 30 7.61 -29.26 32.08
N GLY A 31 7.22 -28.86 33.30
CA GLY A 31 8.06 -28.74 34.53
C GLY A 31 8.99 -27.52 34.54
N PHE A 32 8.99 -26.58 35.48
CA PHE A 32 8.30 -26.34 36.77
C PHE A 32 8.85 -27.04 38.05
N LEU A 33 9.36 -26.18 38.95
CA LEU A 33 9.53 -26.27 40.42
C LEU A 33 10.78 -26.92 41.09
N LYS A 34 11.15 -26.25 42.20
CA LYS A 34 11.99 -26.62 43.37
C LYS A 34 13.52 -26.50 43.28
N GLY A 35 14.07 -25.91 44.35
CA GLY A 35 15.50 -25.74 44.67
C GLY A 35 15.65 -24.63 45.72
N MET A 36 15.74 -24.97 47.01
CA MET A 36 15.64 -24.00 48.12
C MET A 36 16.78 -24.20 49.14
N MET A 37 17.33 -23.07 49.62
CA MET A 37 18.22 -22.90 50.78
C MET A 37 19.48 -23.78 50.94
N THR A 38 20.62 -23.10 51.04
CA THR A 38 21.56 -23.31 52.16
C THR A 38 21.89 -21.95 52.78
N ALA A 39 22.20 -21.92 54.08
CA ALA A 39 22.51 -20.71 54.84
C ALA A 39 23.70 -20.97 55.77
N ALA A 40 24.44 -19.92 56.14
CA ALA A 40 25.51 -19.98 57.13
C ALA A 40 25.52 -18.69 57.98
N THR A 41 25.69 -18.87 59.29
CA THR A 41 25.84 -17.82 60.33
C THR A 41 27.33 -17.41 60.46
N ALA A 42 27.76 -16.39 61.21
CA ALA A 42 27.30 -15.85 62.49
C ALA A 42 27.75 -14.36 62.69
N SER A 43 27.04 -13.54 63.46
CA SER A 43 27.37 -13.07 64.84
C SER A 43 28.65 -12.20 64.99
N PHE A 44 28.74 -11.17 65.84
CA PHE A 44 27.90 -10.65 66.94
C PHE A 44 28.13 -9.13 67.08
N GLY A 45 27.20 -8.36 67.66
CA GLY A 45 27.48 -6.95 68.03
C GLY A 45 26.27 -6.15 68.52
N LEU A 46 26.15 -5.96 69.84
CA LEU A 46 25.14 -5.08 70.45
C LEU A 46 25.72 -3.68 70.68
N GLY A 47 25.12 -2.67 70.05
CA GLY A 47 25.43 -1.26 70.27
C GLY A 47 24.17 -0.40 70.19
N ALA A 48 23.71 0.11 71.32
CA ALA A 48 22.49 0.92 71.40
C ALA A 48 22.75 2.37 70.96
N GLY A 49 22.66 2.63 69.66
CA GLY A 49 22.72 3.98 69.07
C GLY A 49 21.41 4.35 68.39
N VAL A 50 20.74 5.41 68.86
CA VAL A 50 19.50 5.90 68.23
C VAL A 50 19.84 6.63 66.94
N LEU A 51 19.69 5.94 65.81
CA LEU A 51 19.66 6.54 64.47
C LEU A 51 18.30 6.22 63.83
N ALA A 52 17.55 7.26 63.48
CA ALA A 52 16.23 7.12 62.90
C ALA A 52 16.31 6.46 61.52
N ALA A 53 15.58 5.35 61.32
CA ALA A 53 15.45 4.71 60.03
C ALA A 53 14.73 5.65 59.03
N PRO A 54 15.21 5.79 57.78
CA PRO A 54 14.58 6.65 56.76
C PRO A 54 13.32 6.01 56.15
N GLU A 55 12.28 5.77 56.95
CA GLU A 55 11.01 5.16 56.52
C GLU A 55 10.23 6.00 55.47
N ALA A 56 10.66 7.25 55.23
CA ALA A 56 10.12 8.13 54.21
C ALA A 56 10.27 7.61 52.76
N ALA A 57 11.14 6.62 52.50
CA ALA A 57 11.39 6.11 51.14
C ALA A 57 10.22 5.29 50.57
N HIS A 58 9.65 4.37 51.35
CA HIS A 58 8.65 3.41 50.84
C HIS A 58 7.25 4.04 50.67
N ALA A 59 6.84 4.93 51.58
CA ALA A 59 5.54 5.61 51.49
C ALA A 59 5.41 6.48 50.22
N ARG A 60 6.47 7.21 49.86
CA ARG A 60 6.54 8.02 48.62
C ARG A 60 6.42 7.18 47.34
N GLY A 61 6.73 5.89 47.40
CA GLY A 61 6.64 4.95 46.27
C GLY A 61 5.20 4.63 45.83
N LYS A 62 4.28 4.36 46.77
CA LYS A 62 2.89 4.00 46.44
C LYS A 62 2.16 5.16 45.74
N GLY A 63 2.10 6.33 46.38
CA GLY A 63 1.42 7.51 45.83
C GLY A 63 1.93 7.96 44.45
N ARG A 64 3.24 7.82 44.17
CA ARG A 64 3.79 8.08 42.82
C ARG A 64 3.38 7.04 41.79
N ARG A 65 3.37 5.74 42.14
CA ARG A 65 2.97 4.65 41.22
C ARG A 65 1.51 4.81 40.78
N ASP A 66 0.62 5.13 41.70
CA ASP A 66 -0.79 5.31 41.36
C ASP A 66 -1.06 6.63 40.63
N ARG A 67 -0.29 7.70 40.90
CA ARG A 67 -0.31 8.93 40.08
C ARG A 67 0.06 8.67 38.61
N ARG A 68 1.12 7.91 38.30
CA ARG A 68 1.48 7.62 36.89
C ARG A 68 0.46 6.72 36.21
N ARG A 69 -0.10 5.73 36.92
CA ARG A 69 -1.23 4.91 36.42
C ARG A 69 -2.44 5.78 36.06
N PHE A 70 -2.83 6.70 36.95
CA PHE A 70 -3.95 7.61 36.71
C PHE A 70 -3.67 8.63 35.60
N GLN A 71 -2.42 9.08 35.43
CA GLN A 71 -2.03 9.91 34.28
C GLN A 71 -2.21 9.15 32.94
N VAL A 72 -1.70 7.92 32.83
CA VAL A 72 -1.85 7.11 31.61
C VAL A 72 -3.33 6.79 31.32
N PHE A 73 -4.11 6.48 32.36
CA PHE A 73 -5.56 6.35 32.25
C PHE A 73 -6.20 7.63 31.71
N ARG A 74 -5.91 8.80 32.29
CA ARG A 74 -6.45 10.09 31.84
C ARG A 74 -6.08 10.44 30.39
N ILE A 75 -4.86 10.13 29.94
CA ILE A 75 -4.43 10.36 28.55
C ILE A 75 -5.25 9.49 27.60
N ARG A 76 -5.32 8.17 27.86
CA ARG A 76 -6.10 7.21 27.03
C ARG A 76 -7.60 7.49 27.05
N SER A 77 -8.17 7.85 28.20
CA SER A 77 -9.57 8.25 28.31
C SER A 77 -9.87 9.60 27.66
N TRP A 78 -8.86 10.47 27.47
CA TRP A 78 -9.04 11.69 26.69
C TRP A 78 -9.03 11.40 25.19
N ALA A 79 -8.07 10.60 24.70
CA ALA A 79 -8.00 10.11 23.33
C ALA A 79 -9.33 9.47 22.87
N ALA A 80 -9.81 8.48 23.62
CA ALA A 80 -11.09 7.82 23.35
C ALA A 80 -12.30 8.78 23.36
N ARG A 81 -12.26 9.86 24.16
CA ARG A 81 -13.31 10.90 24.20
C ARG A 81 -13.20 11.91 23.07
N LEU A 82 -11.99 12.17 22.56
CA LEU A 82 -11.78 12.99 21.38
C LEU A 82 -12.44 12.31 20.18
N HIS A 83 -12.03 11.07 19.86
CA HIS A 83 -12.57 10.34 18.71
C HIS A 83 -14.07 10.00 18.86
N LEU A 84 -14.58 9.79 20.08
CA LEU A 84 -16.04 9.68 20.33
C LEU A 84 -16.81 10.98 20.07
N ALA A 85 -16.17 12.14 20.21
CA ALA A 85 -16.77 13.44 19.93
C ALA A 85 -16.64 13.87 18.45
N GLU A 86 -15.95 13.08 17.61
CA GLU A 86 -15.84 13.35 16.19
C GLU A 86 -17.14 12.98 15.45
N ARG A 87 -17.54 13.84 14.52
CA ARG A 87 -18.71 13.60 13.68
C ARG A 87 -18.39 12.55 12.63
N THR A 88 -18.93 11.34 12.78
CA THR A 88 -18.92 10.30 11.75
C THR A 88 -19.42 10.87 10.41
N PRO A 89 -18.62 10.86 9.33
CA PRO A 89 -19.07 11.32 8.03
C PRO A 89 -20.19 10.42 7.51
N ARG A 90 -21.26 11.01 6.94
CA ARG A 90 -22.23 10.24 6.13
C ARG A 90 -21.45 9.51 5.04
N LYS A 91 -21.70 8.20 4.94
CA LYS A 91 -21.22 7.36 3.85
C LYS A 91 -22.27 7.30 2.75
N ALA A 92 -21.82 7.12 1.53
CA ALA A 92 -22.65 6.86 0.37
C ALA A 92 -21.85 5.96 -0.58
N ASP A 93 -22.55 5.01 -1.19
CA ASP A 93 -22.12 4.40 -2.44
C ASP A 93 -22.71 5.21 -3.61
N ASN A 94 -22.34 4.86 -4.84
CA ASN A 94 -22.80 5.55 -6.06
C ASN A 94 -24.16 5.05 -6.59
N GLY A 95 -24.85 4.19 -5.82
CA GLY A 95 -26.12 3.58 -6.18
C GLY A 95 -26.08 2.43 -7.18
N ASP A 96 -24.91 2.03 -7.71
CA ASP A 96 -24.84 1.04 -8.79
C ASP A 96 -25.25 -0.38 -8.35
N GLU A 97 -24.93 -0.76 -7.12
CA GLU A 97 -25.27 -2.08 -6.56
C GLU A 97 -26.79 -2.32 -6.49
N GLN A 98 -27.56 -1.27 -6.23
CA GLN A 98 -29.02 -1.30 -6.18
C GLN A 98 -29.65 -0.99 -7.55
N ARG A 99 -28.94 -0.26 -8.43
CA ARG A 99 -29.34 0.05 -9.81
C ARG A 99 -29.31 -1.19 -10.72
N TYR A 100 -28.31 -2.06 -10.58
CA TYR A 100 -28.09 -3.19 -11.48
C TYR A 100 -28.45 -4.54 -10.84
N ALA A 101 -29.57 -5.12 -11.28
CA ALA A 101 -30.12 -6.38 -10.74
C ALA A 101 -29.29 -7.65 -11.05
N ASP A 102 -28.23 -7.51 -11.84
CA ASP A 102 -27.18 -8.51 -12.16
C ASP A 102 -25.84 -8.22 -11.48
N GLN A 103 -25.75 -7.13 -10.70
CA GLN A 103 -24.55 -6.70 -9.99
C GLN A 103 -23.32 -6.49 -10.91
N ARG A 104 -23.54 -6.13 -12.19
CA ARG A 104 -22.48 -5.91 -13.20
C ARG A 104 -21.33 -5.00 -12.76
N ALA A 105 -21.63 -4.06 -11.86
CA ALA A 105 -20.75 -3.01 -11.32
C ALA A 105 -20.07 -3.36 -9.97
N SER A 106 -20.42 -4.50 -9.37
CA SER A 106 -19.94 -4.90 -8.04
C SER A 106 -18.83 -5.94 -8.10
N PHE A 107 -17.90 -5.86 -7.15
CA PHE A 107 -16.87 -6.87 -6.92
C PHE A 107 -17.50 -8.21 -6.53
N SER A 108 -17.12 -9.26 -7.25
CA SER A 108 -17.63 -10.61 -7.06
C SER A 108 -16.58 -11.71 -7.28
N LYS A 109 -15.30 -11.38 -7.45
CA LYS A 109 -14.23 -12.35 -7.74
C LYS A 109 -14.17 -13.44 -6.65
N THR A 110 -13.97 -14.69 -7.06
CA THR A 110 -14.06 -15.95 -6.27
C THR A 110 -15.46 -16.46 -5.93
N LEU A 111 -16.54 -15.69 -6.11
CA LEU A 111 -17.91 -16.23 -6.05
C LEU A 111 -18.20 -17.06 -7.32
N PRO A 112 -19.29 -17.85 -7.38
CA PRO A 112 -19.75 -18.46 -8.63
C PRO A 112 -20.18 -17.39 -9.64
N HIS A 113 -19.83 -17.59 -10.91
CA HIS A 113 -20.28 -16.76 -12.04
C HIS A 113 -20.85 -17.60 -13.18
N ASP A 114 -21.77 -17.04 -13.94
CA ASP A 114 -22.20 -17.57 -15.25
C ASP A 114 -21.11 -17.39 -16.33
N ASP A 115 -21.41 -17.81 -17.57
CA ASP A 115 -20.45 -17.74 -18.69
C ASP A 115 -20.36 -16.35 -19.36
N LEU A 116 -21.00 -15.33 -18.77
CA LEU A 116 -20.73 -13.91 -19.03
C LEU A 116 -19.85 -13.29 -17.92
N GLY A 117 -19.51 -14.06 -16.88
CA GLY A 117 -18.84 -13.57 -15.68
C GLY A 117 -19.76 -12.73 -14.78
N GLU A 118 -21.08 -12.92 -14.84
CA GLU A 118 -22.04 -12.30 -13.92
C GLU A 118 -22.26 -13.19 -12.70
N VAL A 119 -22.37 -12.58 -11.51
CA VAL A 119 -22.30 -13.31 -10.24
C VAL A 119 -23.59 -14.06 -9.94
N ASP A 120 -23.50 -15.25 -9.35
CA ASP A 120 -24.68 -15.88 -8.75
C ASP A 120 -25.26 -14.99 -7.65
N ARG A 121 -26.52 -14.63 -7.84
CA ARG A 121 -27.24 -13.69 -6.98
C ARG A 121 -27.60 -14.30 -5.62
N SER A 122 -27.50 -15.62 -5.44
CA SER A 122 -27.66 -16.25 -4.11
C SER A 122 -26.37 -16.14 -3.29
N ALA A 123 -25.21 -16.36 -3.92
CA ALA A 123 -23.88 -16.19 -3.34
C ALA A 123 -23.57 -14.71 -3.03
N TYR A 124 -23.92 -13.80 -3.94
CA TYR A 124 -23.74 -12.37 -3.70
C TYR A 124 -24.58 -11.88 -2.49
N ARG A 125 -25.82 -12.35 -2.37
CA ARG A 125 -26.64 -12.10 -1.16
C ARG A 125 -26.05 -12.72 0.10
N ALA A 126 -25.25 -13.79 0.02
CA ALA A 126 -24.57 -14.36 1.18
C ALA A 126 -23.45 -13.44 1.69
N LEU A 127 -22.62 -12.91 0.77
CA LEU A 127 -21.64 -11.87 1.08
C LEU A 127 -22.30 -10.65 1.75
N LEU A 128 -23.42 -10.14 1.19
CA LEU A 128 -24.15 -9.02 1.80
C LEU A 128 -24.73 -9.38 3.19
N ARG A 129 -25.24 -10.61 3.41
CA ARG A 129 -25.71 -11.06 4.72
C ARG A 129 -24.58 -11.06 5.75
N ALA A 130 -23.44 -11.64 5.43
CA ALA A 130 -22.28 -11.70 6.33
C ALA A 130 -21.78 -10.30 6.74
N LEU A 131 -21.72 -9.37 5.78
CA LEU A 131 -21.36 -7.97 6.04
C LEU A 131 -22.39 -7.22 6.91
N ALA A 132 -23.67 -7.62 6.85
CA ALA A 132 -24.74 -7.03 7.66
C ALA A 132 -24.82 -7.62 9.08
N SER A 133 -24.74 -8.95 9.23
CA SER A 133 -24.78 -9.63 10.52
C SER A 133 -23.49 -9.48 11.32
N ARG A 134 -22.35 -9.45 10.62
CA ARG A 134 -20.98 -9.48 11.16
C ARG A 134 -20.61 -10.79 11.87
N GLU A 135 -21.47 -11.81 11.79
CA GLU A 135 -21.24 -13.09 12.45
C GLU A 135 -20.18 -13.92 11.69
N PRO A 136 -19.11 -14.41 12.35
CA PRO A 136 -18.05 -15.18 11.68
C PRO A 136 -18.56 -16.40 10.90
N ALA A 137 -19.65 -17.02 11.35
CA ALA A 137 -20.28 -18.16 10.68
C ALA A 137 -20.92 -17.78 9.33
N ASP A 138 -21.46 -16.57 9.18
CA ASP A 138 -22.01 -16.12 7.89
C ASP A 138 -20.91 -15.84 6.86
N PHE A 139 -19.71 -15.44 7.30
CA PHE A 139 -18.55 -15.29 6.40
C PHE A 139 -18.02 -16.64 5.89
N GLU A 140 -17.99 -17.65 6.75
CA GLU A 140 -17.63 -19.02 6.35
C GLU A 140 -18.69 -19.63 5.41
N ALA A 141 -19.96 -19.22 5.55
CA ALA A 141 -21.07 -19.65 4.73
C ALA A 141 -21.22 -18.90 3.38
N ILE A 142 -20.27 -18.05 2.98
CA ILE A 142 -20.30 -17.40 1.65
C ILE A 142 -19.93 -18.43 0.57
N PRO A 143 -20.82 -18.74 -0.39
CA PRO A 143 -20.50 -19.66 -1.47
C PRO A 143 -19.41 -19.07 -2.37
N LEU A 144 -18.33 -19.83 -2.55
CA LEU A 144 -17.33 -19.58 -3.58
C LEU A 144 -17.63 -20.45 -4.82
N SER A 145 -17.02 -20.13 -5.94
CA SER A 145 -17.07 -20.99 -7.13
C SER A 145 -16.51 -22.39 -6.79
N PRO A 146 -17.03 -23.49 -7.39
CA PRO A 146 -16.38 -24.80 -7.34
C PRO A 146 -14.96 -24.82 -7.93
N GLN A 147 -14.58 -23.77 -8.68
CA GLN A 147 -13.25 -23.57 -9.26
C GLN A 147 -12.34 -22.68 -8.39
N ALA A 148 -12.79 -22.22 -7.23
CA ALA A 148 -12.05 -21.26 -6.42
C ALA A 148 -10.93 -21.92 -5.60
N ASP A 149 -9.68 -21.76 -6.02
CA ASP A 149 -8.50 -22.03 -5.18
C ASP A 149 -8.23 -20.88 -4.20
N ARG A 150 -8.50 -19.64 -4.63
CA ARG A 150 -8.32 -18.43 -3.83
C ARG A 150 -9.52 -18.18 -2.91
N ARG A 151 -9.36 -17.33 -1.90
CA ARG A 151 -10.39 -16.99 -0.90
C ARG A 151 -10.59 -15.47 -0.86
N LEU A 152 -11.75 -15.01 -0.38
CA LEU A 152 -12.03 -13.58 -0.17
C LEU A 152 -11.03 -12.99 0.84
N ALA A 153 -10.35 -11.89 0.47
CA ALA A 153 -9.25 -11.34 1.26
C ALA A 153 -9.76 -10.59 2.51
N ASN A 154 -9.95 -11.35 3.59
CA ASN A 154 -10.21 -10.91 4.96
C ASN A 154 -11.39 -9.90 5.12
N PRO A 155 -12.60 -10.16 4.60
CA PRO A 155 -13.73 -9.22 4.68
C PRO A 155 -14.07 -8.80 6.13
N GLN A 156 -13.86 -9.67 7.12
CA GLN A 156 -14.04 -9.36 8.55
C GLN A 156 -13.16 -8.22 9.08
N ALA A 157 -12.05 -7.85 8.41
CA ALA A 157 -11.21 -6.72 8.83
C ALA A 157 -11.91 -5.36 8.72
N ALA A 158 -13.02 -5.27 7.98
CA ALA A 158 -13.87 -4.09 7.94
C ALA A 158 -14.51 -3.74 9.31
N PHE A 159 -14.41 -4.62 10.31
CA PHE A 159 -14.95 -4.43 11.67
C PHE A 159 -13.86 -4.44 12.76
N VAL A 160 -12.58 -4.29 12.40
CA VAL A 160 -11.48 -4.26 13.37
C VAL A 160 -11.42 -2.91 14.09
N PHE A 161 -11.19 -2.94 15.40
CA PHE A 161 -10.90 -1.76 16.21
C PHE A 161 -9.40 -1.63 16.46
N ASP A 162 -8.90 -0.40 16.44
CA ASP A 162 -7.56 -0.05 16.92
C ASP A 162 -7.64 0.78 18.22
N LEU A 163 -6.58 0.70 19.03
CA LEU A 163 -6.51 1.36 20.35
C LEU A 163 -5.91 2.78 20.30
N VAL A 164 -5.76 3.35 19.10
CA VAL A 164 -5.07 4.61 18.84
C VAL A 164 -5.46 5.19 17.48
N GLY A 165 -5.71 6.49 17.44
CA GLY A 165 -6.08 7.21 16.22
C GLY A 165 -7.50 6.96 15.72
N ARG A 166 -7.76 7.45 14.49
CA ARG A 166 -9.09 7.46 13.86
C ARG A 166 -9.52 6.06 13.45
N ASP A 167 -10.68 5.64 13.95
CA ASP A 167 -11.40 4.44 13.54
C ASP A 167 -11.74 4.44 12.04
N GLY A 168 -11.66 3.27 11.39
CA GLY A 168 -11.91 3.13 9.94
C GLY A 168 -13.28 3.64 9.49
N HIS A 169 -14.33 3.44 10.29
CA HIS A 169 -15.71 3.89 10.01
C HIS A 169 -15.84 5.41 10.18
N ALA A 170 -14.94 6.05 10.94
CA ALA A 170 -14.88 7.51 11.13
C ALA A 170 -14.06 8.25 10.05
N THR A 171 -13.47 7.54 9.09
CA THR A 171 -12.83 8.14 7.91
C THR A 171 -13.86 8.64 6.89
N ARG A 172 -13.40 9.43 5.90
CA ARG A 172 -14.21 9.87 4.76
C ARG A 172 -13.51 9.46 3.46
N LEU A 173 -14.31 9.07 2.49
CA LEU A 173 -13.98 8.90 1.08
C LEU A 173 -15.23 9.33 0.28
N PRO A 174 -15.12 9.88 -0.94
CA PRO A 174 -16.27 10.17 -1.81
C PRO A 174 -16.98 8.92 -2.33
N GLU A 175 -18.01 9.12 -3.13
CA GLU A 175 -18.61 8.05 -3.95
C GLU A 175 -17.66 7.70 -5.10
N ALA A 176 -17.58 6.41 -5.48
CA ALA A 176 -16.76 5.98 -6.61
C ALA A 176 -17.46 6.28 -7.94
N PRO A 177 -16.73 6.53 -9.05
CA PRO A 177 -17.31 6.78 -10.36
C PRO A 177 -18.31 5.69 -10.78
N ALA A 178 -19.47 6.11 -11.30
CA ALA A 178 -20.57 5.20 -11.62
C ALA A 178 -20.32 4.40 -12.91
N PHE A 179 -20.91 3.20 -13.01
CA PHE A 179 -20.67 2.22 -14.08
C PHE A 179 -20.79 2.78 -15.52
N ALA A 180 -21.69 3.74 -15.73
CA ALA A 180 -21.91 4.40 -17.02
C ALA A 180 -21.54 5.91 -17.00
N SER A 181 -20.65 6.35 -16.11
CA SER A 181 -20.16 7.73 -16.08
C SER A 181 -18.99 7.93 -17.05
N ALA A 182 -18.87 9.15 -17.58
CA ALA A 182 -17.73 9.56 -18.39
C ALA A 182 -16.40 9.48 -17.60
N GLU A 183 -16.44 9.75 -16.29
CA GLU A 183 -15.29 9.62 -15.39
C GLU A 183 -14.75 8.18 -15.38
N LEU A 184 -15.62 7.17 -15.19
CA LEU A 184 -15.20 5.77 -15.23
C LEU A 184 -14.72 5.34 -16.63
N SER A 185 -15.33 5.87 -17.69
CA SER A 185 -14.87 5.67 -19.07
C SER A 185 -13.45 6.18 -19.30
N ALA A 186 -13.12 7.36 -18.79
CA ALA A 186 -11.77 7.91 -18.85
C ALA A 186 -10.80 7.08 -18.01
N GLU A 187 -11.16 6.69 -16.78
CA GLU A 187 -10.30 5.87 -15.93
C GLU A 187 -9.96 4.50 -16.52
N ILE A 188 -10.92 3.78 -17.11
CA ILE A 188 -10.61 2.48 -17.72
C ILE A 188 -9.78 2.66 -19.01
N ALA A 189 -10.00 3.72 -19.78
CA ALA A 189 -9.16 4.06 -20.93
C ALA A 189 -7.71 4.37 -20.49
N GLU A 190 -7.53 5.09 -19.37
CA GLU A 190 -6.20 5.29 -18.77
C GLU A 190 -5.55 3.96 -18.38
N VAL A 191 -6.28 3.05 -17.76
CA VAL A 191 -5.75 1.73 -17.38
C VAL A 191 -5.40 0.86 -18.61
N TYR A 192 -6.17 0.92 -19.69
CA TYR A 192 -5.76 0.31 -20.98
C TYR A 192 -4.51 0.97 -21.57
N TRP A 193 -4.38 2.30 -21.49
CA TRP A 193 -3.19 3.01 -21.97
C TRP A 193 -1.95 2.71 -21.14
N GLN A 194 -2.06 2.68 -19.81
CA GLN A 194 -0.97 2.25 -18.92
C GLN A 194 -0.58 0.80 -19.23
N ALA A 195 -1.53 -0.08 -19.56
CA ALA A 195 -1.25 -1.45 -20.01
C ALA A 195 -0.47 -1.47 -21.34
N LEU A 196 -0.89 -0.69 -22.34
CA LEU A 196 -0.21 -0.56 -23.64
C LEU A 196 1.20 0.04 -23.51
N THR A 197 1.42 0.97 -22.56
CA THR A 197 2.71 1.65 -22.36
C THR A 197 3.59 1.03 -21.27
N ARG A 198 3.24 -0.15 -20.73
CA ARG A 198 3.95 -0.83 -19.61
C ARG A 198 5.47 -0.85 -19.74
N ASP A 199 5.94 -1.09 -20.95
CA ASP A 199 7.35 -1.32 -21.29
C ASP A 199 8.08 -0.10 -21.86
N VAL A 200 7.40 1.05 -21.92
CA VAL A 200 8.04 2.33 -22.28
C VAL A 200 8.80 2.85 -21.05
N PRO A 201 10.12 3.10 -21.12
CA PRO A 201 10.86 3.73 -20.03
C PRO A 201 10.33 5.14 -19.75
N PHE A 202 10.15 5.52 -18.49
CA PHE A 202 9.53 6.80 -18.10
C PHE A 202 10.25 8.01 -18.72
N ARG A 203 11.59 7.99 -18.73
CA ARG A 203 12.42 9.04 -19.34
C ARG A 203 12.35 9.15 -20.87
N ALA A 204 11.67 8.20 -21.53
CA ALA A 204 11.43 8.19 -22.96
C ALA A 204 9.97 8.57 -23.33
N TYR A 205 9.15 8.97 -22.34
CA TYR A 205 7.74 9.31 -22.57
C TYR A 205 7.56 10.45 -23.59
N ASP A 206 8.29 11.56 -23.43
CA ASP A 206 8.27 12.73 -24.33
C ASP A 206 8.61 12.39 -25.79
N ALA A 207 9.39 11.33 -26.01
CA ALA A 207 9.85 10.88 -27.32
C ALA A 207 9.06 9.70 -27.90
N SER A 208 8.11 9.12 -27.14
CA SER A 208 7.42 7.88 -27.50
C SER A 208 6.12 8.15 -28.28
N PRO A 209 6.00 7.71 -29.56
CA PRO A 209 4.76 7.88 -30.32
C PRO A 209 3.55 7.13 -29.74
N LEU A 210 3.80 6.12 -28.90
CA LEU A 210 2.74 5.39 -28.19
C LEU A 210 2.21 6.19 -26.98
N VAL A 211 3.08 6.97 -26.33
CA VAL A 211 2.71 7.89 -25.25
C VAL A 211 2.00 9.13 -25.81
N ALA A 212 2.43 9.65 -26.97
CA ALA A 212 1.70 10.70 -27.68
C ALA A 212 0.26 10.28 -28.01
N ALA A 213 0.07 9.08 -28.58
CA ALA A 213 -1.26 8.55 -28.87
C ALA A 213 -2.12 8.34 -27.59
N ALA A 214 -1.51 7.97 -26.47
CA ALA A 214 -2.20 7.89 -25.18
C ALA A 214 -2.71 9.25 -24.71
N ILE A 215 -1.91 10.30 -24.89
CA ILE A 215 -2.28 11.68 -24.54
C ILE A 215 -3.40 12.19 -25.45
N ASP A 216 -3.34 11.91 -26.76
CA ASP A 216 -4.36 12.34 -27.72
C ASP A 216 -5.73 11.68 -27.44
N ASP A 217 -5.78 10.36 -27.22
CA ASP A 217 -7.02 9.62 -26.94
C ASP A 217 -7.61 10.01 -25.56
N LEU A 218 -6.78 10.16 -24.52
CA LEU A 218 -7.25 10.58 -23.19
C LEU A 218 -7.79 12.03 -23.20
N ASN A 219 -7.22 12.93 -24.01
CA ASN A 219 -7.73 14.29 -24.20
C ASN A 219 -8.99 14.36 -25.08
N ALA A 220 -9.32 13.30 -25.82
CA ALA A 220 -10.55 13.22 -26.62
C ALA A 220 -11.78 12.76 -25.81
N LEU A 221 -11.59 12.20 -24.61
CA LEU A 221 -12.68 11.66 -23.80
C LEU A 221 -13.48 12.75 -23.06
N PRO A 222 -14.80 12.56 -22.81
CA PRO A 222 -15.65 13.61 -22.23
C PRO A 222 -15.36 13.99 -20.76
N ALA A 223 -14.53 13.21 -20.06
CA ALA A 223 -14.09 13.50 -18.70
C ALA A 223 -12.56 13.58 -18.66
N VAL A 224 -12.06 14.75 -18.27
CA VAL A 224 -10.62 15.02 -18.17
C VAL A 224 -10.08 14.49 -16.84
N LEU A 225 -9.07 13.64 -16.89
CA LEU A 225 -8.40 13.09 -15.70
C LEU A 225 -7.34 14.05 -15.18
N ALA A 226 -7.27 14.22 -13.85
CA ALA A 226 -6.22 14.99 -13.19
C ALA A 226 -4.99 14.11 -12.90
N PRO A 227 -3.76 14.66 -12.92
CA PRO A 227 -3.40 16.06 -13.18
C PRO A 227 -3.44 16.50 -14.65
N THR A 228 -3.63 17.81 -14.87
CA THR A 228 -3.57 18.47 -16.18
C THR A 228 -2.80 19.79 -16.15
N GLU A 229 -2.32 20.19 -17.32
CA GLU A 229 -1.72 21.50 -17.58
C GLU A 229 -2.54 22.21 -18.66
N GLY A 230 -2.93 23.47 -18.41
CA GLY A 230 -3.84 24.21 -19.31
C GLY A 230 -5.26 23.61 -19.45
N GLY A 231 -5.58 22.54 -18.72
CA GLY A 231 -6.83 21.78 -18.84
C GLY A 231 -6.73 20.51 -19.70
N VAL A 232 -5.54 20.13 -20.16
CA VAL A 232 -5.27 18.90 -20.92
C VAL A 232 -4.20 18.04 -20.24
N VAL A 233 -4.20 16.73 -20.52
CA VAL A 233 -3.10 15.83 -20.19
C VAL A 233 -1.89 16.18 -21.06
N THR A 234 -0.69 16.20 -20.48
CA THR A 234 0.60 16.42 -21.17
C THR A 234 1.57 15.30 -20.82
N PRO A 235 2.75 15.17 -21.49
CA PRO A 235 3.78 14.21 -21.05
C PRO A 235 4.23 14.44 -19.59
N GLY A 236 4.19 15.69 -19.12
CA GLY A 236 4.48 16.05 -17.72
C GLY A 236 3.42 15.61 -16.72
N THR A 237 2.16 15.42 -17.15
CA THR A 237 1.05 15.03 -16.26
C THR A 237 0.55 13.59 -16.44
N LEU A 238 0.82 12.96 -17.60
CA LEU A 238 0.35 11.61 -17.92
C LEU A 238 0.75 10.60 -16.82
N PHE A 239 -0.25 9.86 -16.34
CA PHE A 239 -0.14 8.85 -15.28
C PHE A 239 0.45 9.34 -13.93
N ARG A 240 0.68 10.65 -13.73
CA ARG A 240 1.25 11.20 -12.49
C ARG A 240 0.20 11.41 -11.39
N GLY A 241 0.66 11.74 -10.18
CA GLY A 241 -0.18 12.17 -9.06
C GLY A 241 -0.58 13.66 -9.13
N GLU A 242 -1.56 14.06 -8.32
CA GLU A 242 -2.19 15.39 -8.39
C GLU A 242 -1.49 16.50 -7.59
N THR A 243 -0.51 16.18 -6.73
CA THR A 243 0.20 17.18 -5.91
C THR A 243 1.13 18.05 -6.77
N PRO A 244 1.68 19.15 -6.23
CA PRO A 244 2.77 19.87 -6.88
C PRO A 244 4.04 19.01 -7.04
N GLY A 245 4.38 18.17 -6.05
CA GLY A 245 5.60 17.37 -6.03
C GLY A 245 5.66 16.26 -7.08
N ASP A 246 4.51 15.64 -7.35
CA ASP A 246 4.38 14.55 -8.34
C ASP A 246 4.90 14.94 -9.74
N ARG A 247 4.79 16.22 -10.09
CA ARG A 247 5.07 16.76 -11.44
C ARG A 247 6.45 17.41 -11.59
N VAL A 248 7.23 17.55 -10.52
CA VAL A 248 8.59 18.10 -10.59
C VAL A 248 9.58 16.99 -10.91
N GLY A 249 10.31 17.11 -12.03
CA GLY A 249 11.41 16.21 -12.37
C GLY A 249 11.00 14.77 -12.74
N PRO A 250 11.85 13.76 -12.46
CA PRO A 250 11.63 12.37 -12.86
C PRO A 250 10.29 11.80 -12.39
N TYR A 251 9.75 10.85 -13.15
CA TYR A 251 8.44 10.24 -12.87
C TYR A 251 8.43 9.45 -11.55
N LEU A 252 9.52 8.76 -11.22
CA LEU A 252 9.67 8.03 -9.97
C LEU A 252 10.32 8.88 -8.88
N SER A 253 9.93 8.59 -7.64
CA SER A 253 10.50 9.17 -6.43
C SER A 253 11.95 8.74 -6.23
N GLN A 254 12.79 9.69 -5.82
CA GLN A 254 14.19 9.45 -5.42
C GLN A 254 14.33 8.32 -4.38
N PHE A 255 13.33 8.12 -3.52
CA PHE A 255 13.31 7.03 -2.53
C PHE A 255 13.21 5.61 -3.13
N LEU A 256 12.93 5.48 -4.43
CA LEU A 256 12.95 4.21 -5.17
C LEU A 256 14.31 3.89 -5.84
N TRP A 257 15.25 4.84 -5.82
CA TRP A 257 16.57 4.71 -6.47
C TRP A 257 17.77 4.83 -5.52
N HIS A 258 17.80 5.77 -4.58
CA HIS A 258 18.94 5.88 -3.63
C HIS A 258 19.12 4.59 -2.81
N ASP A 259 20.37 4.23 -2.53
CA ASP A 259 20.69 3.10 -1.66
C ASP A 259 20.09 3.28 -0.25
N VAL A 260 19.41 2.25 0.25
CA VAL A 260 18.80 2.29 1.58
C VAL A 260 19.88 2.03 2.64
N PRO A 261 20.12 2.92 3.62
CA PRO A 261 21.16 2.75 4.63
C PRO A 261 20.74 1.74 5.72
N TYR A 262 20.59 0.47 5.35
CA TYR A 262 20.08 -0.62 6.18
C TYR A 262 21.15 -1.15 7.17
N GLY A 263 21.61 -0.27 8.06
CA GLY A 263 22.65 -0.57 9.04
C GLY A 263 24.01 -0.84 8.39
N ALA A 264 24.59 -2.02 8.65
CA ALA A 264 25.92 -2.39 8.17
C ALA A 264 25.95 -2.96 6.74
N ALA A 265 24.80 -3.08 6.06
CA ALA A 265 24.68 -3.60 4.71
C ALA A 265 23.63 -2.80 3.92
N PRO A 266 24.02 -1.75 3.17
CA PRO A 266 23.07 -0.94 2.41
C PRO A 266 22.38 -1.77 1.31
N ILE A 267 21.13 -1.41 1.00
CA ILE A 267 20.34 -2.09 -0.04
C ILE A 267 20.37 -1.24 -1.30
N VAL A 268 21.13 -1.69 -2.30
CA VAL A 268 21.11 -1.15 -3.66
C VAL A 268 19.77 -1.49 -4.30
N GLN A 269 19.01 -0.49 -4.74
CA GLN A 269 17.61 -0.66 -5.18
C GLN A 269 17.49 -1.16 -6.65
N ARG A 270 18.16 -2.28 -6.96
CA ARG A 270 17.99 -3.04 -8.22
C ARG A 270 17.10 -4.27 -7.99
N TYR A 271 15.98 -4.32 -8.71
CA TYR A 271 14.89 -5.29 -8.55
C TYR A 271 14.93 -6.37 -9.64
N GLN A 272 14.31 -7.52 -9.35
CA GLN A 272 14.03 -8.53 -10.36
C GLN A 272 12.70 -8.17 -11.03
N THR A 273 12.77 -7.60 -12.24
CA THR A 273 11.60 -7.12 -13.00
C THR A 273 11.06 -8.20 -13.94
N PRO A 274 9.77 -8.19 -14.30
CA PRO A 274 9.25 -9.02 -15.38
C PRO A 274 9.90 -8.63 -16.72
N ILE A 275 9.88 -9.54 -17.70
CA ILE A 275 10.33 -9.22 -19.07
C ILE A 275 9.25 -8.43 -19.84
N PRO A 276 9.62 -7.63 -20.86
CA PRO A 276 8.66 -6.89 -21.66
C PRO A 276 7.62 -7.77 -22.37
N GLY A 277 6.38 -7.28 -22.45
CA GLY A 277 5.25 -7.98 -23.06
C GLY A 277 4.77 -9.24 -22.32
N ASP A 278 5.16 -9.46 -21.06
CA ASP A 278 4.68 -10.58 -20.24
C ASP A 278 3.35 -10.23 -19.56
N ASP A 279 2.26 -10.33 -20.32
CA ASP A 279 0.89 -9.99 -19.90
C ASP A 279 -0.07 -11.19 -19.94
N PHE A 280 -1.04 -11.19 -19.03
CA PHE A 280 -1.91 -12.32 -18.68
C PHE A 280 -3.40 -11.97 -18.76
N MET A 281 -4.28 -12.96 -18.58
CA MET A 281 -5.74 -12.81 -18.70
C MET A 281 -6.21 -12.28 -20.06
N THR A 282 -5.41 -12.54 -21.11
CA THR A 282 -5.63 -12.08 -22.49
C THR A 282 -6.59 -12.99 -23.27
N SER A 283 -7.02 -14.11 -22.67
CA SER A 283 -8.06 -15.00 -23.20
C SER A 283 -9.31 -15.03 -22.32
N TYR A 284 -10.48 -15.21 -22.94
CA TYR A 284 -11.76 -15.20 -22.22
C TYR A 284 -11.92 -16.37 -21.23
N GLU A 285 -11.36 -17.53 -21.55
CA GLU A 285 -11.37 -18.71 -20.67
C GLU A 285 -10.53 -18.47 -19.40
N GLU A 286 -9.30 -17.97 -19.57
CA GLU A 286 -8.42 -17.58 -18.46
C GLU A 286 -9.05 -16.47 -17.61
N TRP A 287 -9.54 -15.40 -18.25
CA TRP A 287 -10.23 -14.30 -17.56
C TRP A 287 -11.39 -14.80 -16.69
N LEU A 288 -12.24 -15.66 -17.23
CA LEU A 288 -13.41 -16.21 -16.53
C LEU A 288 -13.02 -17.18 -15.41
N ALA A 289 -12.00 -18.01 -15.61
CA ALA A 289 -11.44 -18.89 -14.58
C ALA A 289 -10.88 -18.06 -13.40
N ILE A 290 -10.16 -16.97 -13.69
CA ILE A 290 -9.66 -16.04 -12.67
C ILE A 290 -10.79 -15.26 -11.98
N GLN A 291 -11.87 -14.87 -12.68
CA GLN A 291 -13.06 -14.29 -12.03
C GLN A 291 -13.70 -15.29 -11.06
N ARG A 292 -13.83 -16.54 -11.49
CA ARG A 292 -14.28 -17.68 -10.68
C ARG A 292 -13.27 -18.11 -9.61
N GLY A 293 -12.09 -17.48 -9.52
CA GLY A 293 -11.16 -17.60 -8.41
C GLY A 293 -10.15 -18.75 -8.48
N ALA A 294 -9.97 -19.36 -9.65
CA ALA A 294 -8.95 -20.38 -9.88
C ALA A 294 -7.52 -19.83 -9.62
N ALA A 295 -6.59 -20.74 -9.34
CA ALA A 295 -5.17 -20.43 -9.43
C ALA A 295 -4.78 -20.19 -10.91
N PRO A 296 -3.88 -19.23 -11.20
CA PRO A 296 -3.37 -19.06 -12.56
C PRO A 296 -2.55 -20.26 -13.01
N ALA A 297 -2.66 -20.61 -14.30
CA ALA A 297 -1.83 -21.65 -14.93
C ALA A 297 -0.44 -21.13 -15.37
N ALA A 298 -0.30 -19.82 -15.56
CA ALA A 298 0.93 -19.15 -15.95
C ALA A 298 1.64 -18.49 -14.76
N SER A 299 2.94 -18.25 -14.89
CA SER A 299 3.75 -17.51 -13.92
C SER A 299 4.61 -16.45 -14.60
N ILE A 300 4.86 -15.34 -13.89
CA ILE A 300 5.67 -14.22 -14.38
C ILE A 300 7.07 -14.70 -14.80
N ARG A 301 7.50 -14.29 -16.00
CA ARG A 301 8.84 -14.49 -16.55
C ARG A 301 9.68 -13.26 -16.22
N PHE A 302 10.73 -13.46 -15.42
CA PHE A 302 11.59 -12.37 -14.95
C PHE A 302 12.85 -12.23 -15.81
N ASP A 303 13.37 -10.99 -15.86
CA ASP A 303 14.70 -10.74 -16.42
C ASP A 303 15.77 -11.41 -15.53
N ALA A 304 16.79 -11.99 -16.17
CA ALA A 304 17.96 -12.55 -15.48
C ALA A 304 18.83 -11.45 -14.85
N THR A 305 18.75 -10.22 -15.34
CA THR A 305 19.46 -9.04 -14.85
C THR A 305 18.55 -8.23 -13.94
N ARG A 306 19.01 -7.91 -12.73
CA ARG A 306 18.28 -6.98 -11.85
C ARG A 306 18.51 -5.53 -12.27
N ARG A 307 17.43 -4.76 -12.34
CA ARG A 307 17.40 -3.38 -12.87
C ARG A 307 16.85 -2.40 -11.84
N TYR A 308 17.27 -1.15 -11.88
CA TYR A 308 16.55 -0.06 -11.24
C TYR A 308 15.15 0.07 -11.86
N LEU A 309 14.17 0.55 -11.09
CA LEU A 309 12.83 0.82 -11.63
C LEU A 309 12.94 1.91 -12.70
N ARG A 310 12.39 1.66 -13.89
CA ARG A 310 12.51 2.56 -15.05
C ARG A 310 11.25 2.63 -15.93
N ASP A 311 10.32 1.71 -15.76
CA ASP A 311 9.10 1.56 -16.54
C ASP A 311 7.93 1.10 -15.66
N ALA A 312 6.72 1.10 -16.23
CA ALA A 312 5.50 0.80 -15.52
C ALA A 312 5.32 -0.71 -15.23
N ARG A 313 5.94 -1.60 -16.01
CA ARG A 313 5.99 -3.05 -15.70
C ARG A 313 6.84 -3.33 -14.46
N GLY A 314 8.03 -2.73 -14.35
CA GLY A 314 8.90 -2.84 -13.19
C GLY A 314 8.28 -2.23 -11.92
N LEU A 315 7.66 -1.05 -12.03
CA LEU A 315 6.92 -0.44 -10.92
C LEU A 315 5.72 -1.31 -10.51
N GLY A 316 4.99 -1.86 -11.49
CA GLY A 316 3.86 -2.77 -11.27
C GLY A 316 4.26 -4.02 -10.49
N GLU A 317 5.40 -4.64 -10.79
CA GLU A 317 5.90 -5.78 -10.01
C GLU A 317 6.43 -5.37 -8.63
N TYR A 318 7.06 -4.21 -8.47
CA TYR A 318 7.46 -3.72 -7.13
C TYR A 318 6.27 -3.74 -6.17
N VAL A 319 5.12 -3.20 -6.62
CA VAL A 319 3.90 -3.12 -5.81
C VAL A 319 3.03 -4.39 -5.85
N HIS A 320 3.53 -5.46 -6.48
CA HIS A 320 2.91 -6.79 -6.47
C HIS A 320 3.32 -7.57 -5.22
N VAL A 321 4.62 -7.52 -4.88
CA VAL A 321 5.28 -8.35 -3.88
C VAL A 321 5.84 -7.56 -2.69
N ASP A 322 5.59 -6.26 -2.60
CA ASP A 322 6.05 -5.43 -1.49
C ASP A 322 5.46 -5.86 -0.14
N VAL A 323 6.29 -5.80 0.90
CA VAL A 323 5.74 -5.61 2.24
C VAL A 323 5.12 -4.22 2.25
N LEU A 324 3.80 -4.09 2.44
CA LEU A 324 3.00 -2.87 2.17
C LEU A 324 3.56 -1.51 2.65
N PHE A 325 4.47 -1.48 3.63
CA PHE A 325 5.10 -0.25 4.13
C PHE A 325 6.58 -0.07 3.72
N GLN A 326 7.14 -0.99 2.92
CA GLN A 326 8.55 -1.09 2.53
C GLN A 326 9.07 0.19 1.89
N ALA A 327 8.38 0.72 0.88
CA ALA A 327 8.76 1.96 0.21
C ALA A 327 8.99 3.11 1.20
N TYR A 328 8.07 3.28 2.15
CA TYR A 328 8.11 4.34 3.16
C TYR A 328 9.09 4.05 4.30
N TYR A 329 9.40 2.78 4.56
CA TYR A 329 10.43 2.38 5.52
C TYR A 329 11.83 2.60 4.95
N ASN A 330 12.02 2.30 3.66
CA ASN A 330 13.22 2.67 2.89
C ASN A 330 13.38 4.21 2.88
N ALA A 331 12.31 4.93 2.55
CA ALA A 331 12.29 6.39 2.57
C ALA A 331 12.62 6.96 3.96
N ALA A 332 12.07 6.39 5.04
CA ALA A 332 12.41 6.79 6.41
C ALA A 332 13.92 6.63 6.70
N MET A 333 14.52 5.52 6.27
CA MET A 333 15.97 5.31 6.42
C MET A 333 16.79 6.31 5.60
N ILE A 334 16.49 6.47 4.31
CA ILE A 334 17.17 7.41 3.40
C ILE A 334 17.08 8.84 3.95
N LEU A 335 15.87 9.27 4.36
CA LEU A 335 15.61 10.58 4.96
C LEU A 335 16.45 10.80 6.23
N THR A 336 16.54 9.81 7.13
CA THR A 336 17.42 9.92 8.31
C THR A 336 18.92 9.88 7.96
N GLY A 337 19.28 9.30 6.80
CA GLY A 337 20.65 9.24 6.28
C GLY A 337 21.16 10.59 5.78
N PHE A 338 20.30 11.47 5.30
CA PHE A 338 20.65 12.86 4.94
C PHE A 338 21.02 13.74 6.15
N GLY A 339 20.83 13.26 7.37
CA GLY A 339 21.27 13.94 8.60
C GLY A 339 20.25 14.92 9.20
N PRO A 340 20.67 15.78 10.15
CA PRO A 340 19.75 16.54 11.00
C PRO A 340 18.97 17.65 10.27
N ASP A 341 19.46 18.13 9.12
CA ASP A 341 18.81 19.21 8.39
C ASP A 341 17.65 18.75 7.49
N ALA A 342 17.58 17.43 7.22
CA ALA A 342 16.46 16.74 6.58
C ALA A 342 15.28 16.46 7.54
N LEU A 343 15.45 16.68 8.85
CA LEU A 343 14.42 16.48 9.87
C LEU A 343 13.67 17.79 10.20
N ASP A 344 12.39 17.72 10.57
CA ASP A 344 11.58 18.92 10.89
C ASP A 344 12.27 19.76 12.01
N PRO A 345 12.42 21.09 11.82
CA PRO A 345 13.12 21.94 12.78
C PRO A 345 12.47 22.07 14.16
N ALA A 346 11.19 21.70 14.31
CA ALA A 346 10.45 21.69 15.57
C ALA A 346 10.61 20.35 16.35
N LEU A 347 11.37 19.37 15.86
CA LEU A 347 11.71 18.18 16.65
C LEU A 347 12.58 18.60 17.88
N PRO A 348 12.17 18.29 19.14
CA PRO A 348 12.74 18.91 20.34
C PRO A 348 14.25 18.78 20.54
N TYR A 349 14.89 17.80 19.90
CA TYR A 349 16.32 17.55 20.05
C TYR A 349 17.21 18.35 19.11
N ARG A 350 16.69 18.98 18.03
CA ARG A 350 17.53 19.70 17.06
C ARG A 350 18.27 20.89 17.67
N GLY A 351 17.67 21.54 18.68
CA GLY A 351 18.29 22.61 19.46
C GLY A 351 18.91 22.17 20.79
N SER A 352 18.99 20.86 21.09
CA SER A 352 19.37 20.38 22.43
C SER A 352 20.88 20.23 22.61
N ALA A 353 21.46 21.03 23.50
CA ALA A 353 22.89 20.97 23.83
C ALA A 353 23.33 19.74 24.65
N SER A 354 22.42 18.79 24.95
CA SER A 354 22.72 17.66 25.86
C SER A 354 21.91 16.37 25.65
N GLN A 355 21.01 16.31 24.65
CA GLN A 355 20.11 15.18 24.43
C GLN A 355 19.89 14.95 22.93
N GLY A 356 19.75 13.69 22.51
CA GLY A 356 19.45 13.32 21.13
C GLY A 356 18.21 12.41 21.05
N GLY A 357 17.53 12.42 19.90
CA GLY A 357 16.33 11.63 19.66
C GLY A 357 16.61 10.15 19.45
N PHE A 358 15.75 9.30 20.01
CA PHE A 358 15.84 7.83 19.85
C PHE A 358 14.48 7.16 20.07
N VAL A 359 14.09 6.92 21.33
CA VAL A 359 12.78 6.33 21.71
C VAL A 359 11.62 7.27 21.36
N THR A 360 11.89 8.58 21.47
CA THR A 360 11.06 9.70 21.05
C THR A 360 11.86 10.53 20.04
N PHE A 361 11.16 11.11 19.06
CA PHE A 361 11.71 12.05 18.06
C PHE A 361 13.05 11.63 17.41
N GLY A 362 13.22 10.33 17.13
CA GLY A 362 14.37 9.76 16.43
C GLY A 362 13.98 8.48 15.68
N GLY A 363 14.97 7.80 15.07
CA GLY A 363 14.76 6.66 14.17
C GLY A 363 13.72 5.62 14.66
N PRO A 364 13.91 4.97 15.83
CA PRO A 364 12.95 3.99 16.36
C PRO A 364 11.50 4.50 16.47
N HIS A 365 11.32 5.79 16.76
CA HIS A 365 10.01 6.41 16.87
C HIS A 365 9.34 6.61 15.50
N LEU A 366 10.10 7.10 14.51
CA LEU A 366 9.64 7.21 13.12
C LEU A 366 9.29 5.83 12.54
N PHE A 367 10.15 4.83 12.78
CA PHE A 367 9.97 3.46 12.29
C PHE A 367 8.75 2.74 12.92
N ASP A 368 8.46 2.93 14.22
CA ASP A 368 7.19 2.47 14.83
C ASP A 368 5.99 3.10 14.13
N LEU A 369 5.99 4.43 14.00
CA LEU A 369 4.83 5.16 13.47
C LEU A 369 4.55 4.85 12.00
N VAL A 370 5.56 4.65 11.14
CA VAL A 370 5.36 4.26 9.72
C VAL A 370 4.70 2.88 9.62
N ALA A 371 5.28 1.85 10.25
CA ALA A 371 4.73 0.49 10.19
C ALA A 371 3.34 0.39 10.85
N LYS A 372 3.10 1.21 11.88
CA LYS A 372 1.83 1.29 12.59
C LYS A 372 0.74 2.01 11.81
N ALA A 373 1.05 3.14 11.19
CA ALA A 373 0.14 3.86 10.31
C ALA A 373 -0.31 2.99 9.13
N ALA A 374 0.62 2.23 8.54
CA ALA A 374 0.33 1.25 7.51
C ALA A 374 -0.74 0.22 7.94
N ARG A 375 -0.66 -0.32 9.16
CA ARG A 375 -1.70 -1.24 9.63
C ARG A 375 -3.03 -0.50 9.80
N VAL A 376 -3.07 0.61 10.54
CA VAL A 376 -4.33 1.31 10.89
C VAL A 376 -5.08 1.76 9.62
N ALA A 377 -4.34 2.20 8.60
CA ALA A 377 -4.82 2.53 7.26
C ALA A 377 -5.64 1.40 6.59
N LEU A 378 -5.20 0.14 6.75
CA LEU A 378 -5.90 -1.01 6.16
C LEU A 378 -7.29 -1.22 6.79
N GLY A 379 -7.52 -0.80 8.03
CA GLY A 379 -8.84 -0.79 8.65
C GLY A 379 -9.82 0.14 7.93
N GLY A 380 -9.38 1.37 7.60
CA GLY A 380 -10.17 2.30 6.78
C GLY A 380 -10.39 1.78 5.36
N ALA A 381 -9.34 1.24 4.72
CA ALA A 381 -9.44 0.67 3.37
C ALA A 381 -10.44 -0.51 3.31
N TRP A 382 -10.36 -1.47 4.24
CA TRP A 382 -11.27 -2.62 4.26
C TRP A 382 -12.71 -2.22 4.58
N TYR A 383 -12.92 -1.23 5.45
CA TYR A 383 -14.24 -0.67 5.69
C TYR A 383 -14.88 -0.12 4.41
N HIS A 384 -14.18 0.76 3.69
CA HIS A 384 -14.71 1.36 2.45
C HIS A 384 -14.90 0.31 1.35
N LYS A 385 -13.93 -0.60 1.16
CA LYS A 385 -14.02 -1.71 0.20
C LYS A 385 -15.26 -2.57 0.42
N TRP A 386 -15.42 -3.13 1.62
CA TRP A 386 -16.41 -4.16 1.90
C TRP A 386 -17.75 -3.62 2.40
N CYS A 387 -17.74 -2.67 3.35
CA CYS A 387 -18.99 -2.16 3.95
C CYS A 387 -19.64 -1.03 3.14
N VAL A 388 -18.87 -0.23 2.40
CA VAL A 388 -19.43 0.90 1.62
C VAL A 388 -19.57 0.55 0.13
N HIS A 389 -18.48 0.62 -0.64
CA HIS A 389 -18.58 0.83 -2.09
C HIS A 389 -18.62 -0.46 -2.93
N ARG A 390 -17.93 -1.53 -2.51
CA ARG A 390 -17.85 -2.83 -3.21
C ARG A 390 -17.57 -2.75 -4.73
N ARG A 391 -16.91 -1.68 -5.21
CA ARG A 391 -16.59 -1.41 -6.63
C ARG A 391 -15.89 -2.58 -7.31
N LEU A 392 -16.34 -2.96 -8.51
CA LEU A 392 -15.66 -3.94 -9.38
C LEU A 392 -14.22 -3.53 -9.74
N ARG A 393 -13.42 -4.49 -10.20
CA ARG A 393 -12.03 -4.29 -10.64
C ARG A 393 -11.95 -3.96 -12.14
N PRO A 394 -10.87 -3.31 -12.64
CA PRO A 394 -10.74 -2.98 -14.06
C PRO A 394 -10.88 -4.20 -14.98
N GLU A 395 -10.29 -5.35 -14.61
CA GLU A 395 -10.46 -6.63 -15.31
C GLU A 395 -11.93 -7.07 -15.48
N VAL A 396 -12.80 -6.76 -14.52
CA VAL A 396 -14.23 -7.10 -14.57
C VAL A 396 -14.96 -6.15 -15.53
N TYR A 397 -14.62 -4.86 -15.49
CA TYR A 397 -15.19 -3.85 -16.37
C TYR A 397 -14.76 -4.08 -17.83
N ALA A 398 -13.50 -4.41 -18.09
CA ALA A 398 -13.00 -4.85 -19.39
C ALA A 398 -13.73 -6.12 -19.90
N GLY A 399 -14.03 -7.06 -19.01
CA GLY A 399 -14.92 -8.18 -19.31
C GLY A 399 -16.34 -7.76 -19.72
N ARG A 400 -16.86 -6.62 -19.24
CA ARG A 400 -18.15 -6.05 -19.70
C ARG A 400 -18.02 -5.41 -21.07
N ILE A 401 -16.90 -4.72 -21.34
CA ILE A 401 -16.58 -4.15 -22.67
C ILE A 401 -16.52 -5.27 -23.72
N GLU A 402 -15.75 -6.34 -23.49
CA GLU A 402 -15.68 -7.49 -24.41
C GLU A 402 -17.05 -8.15 -24.62
N ASN A 403 -17.81 -8.41 -23.55
CA ASN A 403 -19.14 -9.01 -23.66
C ASN A 403 -20.17 -8.13 -24.41
N HIS A 404 -20.06 -6.80 -24.33
CA HIS A 404 -20.86 -5.87 -25.12
C HIS A 404 -20.40 -5.87 -26.59
N LEU A 405 -19.09 -5.72 -26.86
CA LEU A 405 -18.54 -5.64 -28.21
C LEU A 405 -18.70 -6.94 -29.03
N ARG A 406 -18.73 -8.11 -28.37
CA ARG A 406 -19.07 -9.40 -29.02
C ARG A 406 -20.57 -9.67 -29.14
N GLY A 407 -21.42 -8.73 -28.73
CA GLY A 407 -22.89 -8.82 -28.80
C GLY A 407 -23.53 -9.83 -27.82
N ALA A 408 -22.80 -10.29 -26.80
CA ALA A 408 -23.31 -11.32 -25.88
C ALA A 408 -24.27 -10.75 -24.83
N LYS A 409 -24.08 -9.50 -24.39
CA LYS A 409 -25.03 -8.77 -23.55
C LYS A 409 -24.81 -7.27 -23.64
N ASP A 410 -25.89 -6.49 -23.73
CA ASP A 410 -25.79 -5.04 -23.60
C ASP A 410 -25.64 -4.62 -22.13
N TYR A 411 -24.48 -4.02 -21.82
CA TYR A 411 -24.17 -3.45 -20.53
C TYR A 411 -24.53 -1.96 -20.38
N GLY A 412 -24.92 -1.27 -21.46
CA GLY A 412 -25.19 0.17 -21.45
C GLY A 412 -23.93 1.02 -21.25
N LEU A 413 -22.84 0.65 -21.92
CA LEU A 413 -21.54 1.32 -21.83
C LEU A 413 -21.52 2.60 -22.69
N PRO A 414 -20.86 3.69 -22.25
CA PRO A 414 -20.73 4.91 -23.06
C PRO A 414 -20.02 4.68 -24.39
N LEU A 415 -20.52 5.30 -25.47
CA LEU A 415 -19.99 5.09 -26.82
C LEU A 415 -18.54 5.57 -26.96
N ASP A 416 -18.18 6.69 -26.33
CA ASP A 416 -16.86 7.30 -26.43
C ASP A 416 -15.75 6.36 -25.91
N LEU A 417 -16.06 5.59 -24.86
CA LEU A 417 -15.22 4.49 -24.38
C LEU A 417 -15.08 3.36 -25.39
N LEU A 418 -16.20 2.93 -26.00
CA LEU A 418 -16.18 1.82 -26.98
C LEU A 418 -15.42 2.19 -28.26
N MET A 419 -15.26 3.49 -28.53
CA MET A 419 -14.52 4.05 -29.67
C MET A 419 -13.09 4.51 -29.29
N SER A 420 -12.68 4.44 -28.02
CA SER A 420 -11.33 4.80 -27.57
C SER A 420 -10.25 4.02 -28.32
N GLU A 421 -9.19 4.72 -28.71
CA GLU A 421 -8.06 4.14 -29.41
C GLU A 421 -7.33 3.10 -28.54
N ALA A 422 -7.35 3.23 -27.21
CA ALA A 422 -6.84 2.21 -26.29
C ALA A 422 -7.53 0.85 -26.52
N VAL A 423 -8.87 0.84 -26.56
CA VAL A 423 -9.69 -0.35 -26.76
C VAL A 423 -9.49 -0.89 -28.17
N ALA A 424 -9.40 -0.03 -29.18
CA ALA A 424 -9.13 -0.43 -30.57
C ALA A 424 -7.75 -1.08 -30.74
N ARG A 425 -6.69 -0.52 -30.12
CA ARG A 425 -5.32 -1.07 -30.15
C ARG A 425 -5.26 -2.43 -29.46
N VAL A 426 -5.81 -2.57 -28.27
CA VAL A 426 -5.87 -3.85 -27.53
C VAL A 426 -6.60 -4.91 -28.35
N ARG A 427 -7.78 -4.60 -28.92
CA ARG A 427 -8.50 -5.53 -29.81
C ARG A 427 -7.71 -5.92 -31.05
N THR A 428 -6.88 -5.02 -31.58
CA THR A 428 -6.02 -5.30 -32.74
C THR A 428 -4.83 -6.22 -32.37
N GLN A 429 -4.33 -6.13 -31.13
CA GLN A 429 -3.17 -6.89 -30.66
C GLN A 429 -3.51 -8.32 -30.19
N GLN A 430 -4.61 -8.49 -29.43
CA GLN A 430 -5.01 -9.79 -28.84
C GLN A 430 -6.37 -10.34 -29.37
N GLY A 431 -6.99 -9.67 -30.35
CA GLY A 431 -8.25 -10.10 -30.97
C GLY A 431 -9.52 -9.88 -30.13
N ASN A 432 -9.40 -9.38 -28.90
CA ASN A 432 -10.50 -9.18 -27.96
C ASN A 432 -10.25 -7.96 -27.05
N ALA A 433 -11.26 -7.50 -26.31
CA ALA A 433 -11.23 -6.28 -25.50
C ALA A 433 -10.96 -6.48 -24.00
N LEU A 434 -10.51 -7.66 -23.56
CA LEU A 434 -10.10 -7.87 -22.17
C LEU A 434 -8.90 -6.96 -21.84
N LEU A 435 -8.75 -6.57 -20.58
CA LEU A 435 -7.59 -5.80 -20.13
C LEU A 435 -6.40 -6.76 -19.98
N PRO A 436 -5.27 -6.58 -20.71
CA PRO A 436 -4.07 -7.34 -20.44
C PRO A 436 -3.59 -7.02 -19.03
N MET A 437 -3.38 -8.04 -18.19
CA MET A 437 -3.03 -7.88 -16.78
C MET A 437 -1.53 -8.12 -16.58
N ALA A 438 -0.87 -7.33 -15.74
CA ALA A 438 0.54 -7.56 -15.42
C ALA A 438 0.77 -8.76 -14.47
N TYR A 439 -0.29 -9.23 -13.79
CA TYR A 439 -0.24 -10.37 -12.88
C TYR A 439 -1.10 -11.51 -13.41
N PRO A 440 -0.65 -12.77 -13.30
CA PRO A 440 -1.37 -13.91 -13.85
C PRO A 440 -2.68 -14.21 -13.11
N GLU A 441 -2.78 -13.88 -11.81
CA GLU A 441 -4.05 -13.90 -11.07
C GLU A 441 -4.92 -12.64 -11.25
N GLY A 442 -4.46 -11.64 -12.00
CA GLY A 442 -5.04 -10.30 -11.99
C GLY A 442 -5.09 -9.69 -10.58
N SER A 443 -6.22 -9.06 -10.25
CA SER A 443 -6.36 -8.33 -8.98
C SER A 443 -6.55 -9.20 -7.72
N PRO A 444 -6.09 -8.72 -6.54
CA PRO A 444 -6.39 -9.33 -5.25
C PRO A 444 -7.90 -9.48 -4.98
N THR A 445 -8.26 -10.52 -4.23
CA THR A 445 -9.63 -10.99 -3.96
C THR A 445 -10.41 -10.14 -2.94
N HIS A 446 -10.33 -8.82 -3.09
CA HIS A 446 -11.14 -7.81 -2.41
C HIS A 446 -11.56 -6.70 -3.41
N PRO A 447 -12.61 -5.91 -3.10
CA PRO A 447 -13.06 -4.79 -3.92
C PRO A 447 -11.97 -3.79 -4.29
N ALA A 448 -12.25 -3.00 -5.34
CA ALA A 448 -11.33 -2.00 -5.89
C ALA A 448 -11.18 -0.79 -4.95
N TYR A 449 -12.23 0.01 -4.79
CA TYR A 449 -12.16 1.33 -4.16
C TYR A 449 -12.18 1.31 -2.62
N PRO A 450 -11.30 2.05 -1.92
CA PRO A 450 -10.04 2.65 -2.39
C PRO A 450 -8.94 1.60 -2.47
N ALA A 451 -7.84 1.88 -3.15
CA ALA A 451 -6.67 1.01 -3.19
C ALA A 451 -6.05 0.84 -1.79
N GLY A 452 -5.70 -0.40 -1.44
CA GLY A 452 -5.09 -0.73 -0.14
C GLY A 452 -3.72 -0.09 0.00
N HIS A 453 -2.89 -0.27 -1.03
CA HIS A 453 -1.61 0.42 -1.24
C HIS A 453 -1.73 1.94 -1.08
N ALA A 454 -2.69 2.58 -1.74
CA ALA A 454 -2.88 4.04 -1.63
C ALA A 454 -3.29 4.52 -0.23
N THR A 455 -4.07 3.69 0.48
CA THR A 455 -4.45 4.01 1.87
C THR A 455 -3.26 3.90 2.81
N VAL A 456 -2.38 2.91 2.60
CA VAL A 456 -1.08 2.84 3.28
C VAL A 456 -0.18 4.00 2.86
N ALA A 457 -0.18 4.38 1.59
CA ALA A 457 0.63 5.45 1.02
C ALA A 457 0.37 6.80 1.72
N GLY A 458 -0.88 7.25 1.72
CA GLY A 458 -1.26 8.50 2.40
C GLY A 458 -0.95 8.47 3.90
N ALA A 459 -1.13 7.33 4.56
CA ALA A 459 -0.83 7.18 5.98
C ALA A 459 0.68 7.29 6.27
N CYS A 460 1.50 6.51 5.58
CA CYS A 460 2.95 6.47 5.78
C CYS A 460 3.64 7.78 5.35
N ALA A 461 3.24 8.35 4.21
CA ALA A 461 3.74 9.64 3.73
C ALA A 461 3.41 10.78 4.71
N THR A 462 2.23 10.75 5.36
CA THR A 462 1.88 11.71 6.41
C THR A 462 2.79 11.58 7.64
N ILE A 463 3.16 10.36 8.04
CA ILE A 463 4.13 10.14 9.11
C ILE A 463 5.53 10.61 8.70
N LEU A 464 5.96 10.38 7.46
CA LEU A 464 7.24 10.88 6.94
C LEU A 464 7.27 12.42 6.96
N LYS A 465 6.27 13.09 6.38
CA LYS A 465 6.17 14.56 6.36
C LYS A 465 6.13 15.17 7.76
N ALA A 466 5.48 14.51 8.73
CA ALA A 466 5.48 14.93 10.14
C ALA A 466 6.86 14.92 10.84
N PHE A 467 7.88 14.27 10.26
CA PHE A 467 9.26 14.24 10.76
C PHE A 467 10.25 14.90 9.79
N ALA A 468 9.83 15.26 8.58
CA ALA A 468 10.68 15.77 7.52
C ALA A 468 10.78 17.31 7.57
N ASN A 469 11.96 17.84 7.27
CA ASN A 469 12.04 19.17 6.71
C ASN A 469 11.54 19.11 5.26
N GLU A 470 10.24 19.31 5.04
CA GLU A 470 9.60 19.18 3.72
C GLU A 470 10.29 20.00 2.62
N ALA A 471 10.97 21.09 2.97
CA ALA A 471 11.68 21.99 2.07
C ALA A 471 13.20 21.69 1.92
N PHE A 472 13.70 20.60 2.49
CA PHE A 472 15.08 20.14 2.27
C PHE A 472 15.22 19.62 0.84
N GLU A 473 16.18 20.17 0.09
CA GLU A 473 16.58 19.71 -1.25
C GLU A 473 17.42 18.43 -1.13
N ILE A 474 17.05 17.38 -1.87
CA ILE A 474 17.75 16.10 -1.87
C ILE A 474 19.10 16.25 -2.59
N PRO A 475 20.23 15.88 -1.95
CA PRO A 475 21.54 15.89 -2.60
C PRO A 475 21.67 14.75 -3.61
N ASP A 476 22.45 15.00 -4.66
CA ASP A 476 22.78 14.04 -5.72
C ASP A 476 21.57 13.26 -6.28
N PRO A 477 20.49 13.94 -6.72
CA PRO A 477 19.31 13.28 -7.28
C PRO A 477 19.62 12.58 -8.61
N VAL A 478 18.85 11.54 -8.93
CA VAL A 478 19.10 10.62 -10.05
C VAL A 478 17.85 10.27 -10.86
N GLU A 479 18.07 9.68 -12.03
CA GLU A 479 17.07 8.96 -12.82
C GLU A 479 17.68 7.68 -13.42
N ALA A 480 16.95 6.57 -13.45
CA ALA A 480 17.43 5.33 -14.05
C ALA A 480 17.59 5.42 -15.59
N SER A 481 18.60 4.74 -16.15
CA SER A 481 18.77 4.61 -17.61
C SER A 481 17.59 3.90 -18.31
N GLU A 482 17.48 4.02 -19.63
CA GLU A 482 16.39 3.38 -20.42
C GLU A 482 16.36 1.84 -20.31
N ASP A 483 17.51 1.22 -20.03
CA ASP A 483 17.64 -0.20 -19.70
C ASP A 483 17.62 -0.48 -18.19
N GLY A 484 17.71 0.56 -17.35
CA GLY A 484 17.66 0.46 -15.89
C GLY A 484 18.90 -0.21 -15.29
N LEU A 485 20.01 -0.28 -16.03
CA LEU A 485 21.27 -0.78 -15.50
C LEU A 485 21.95 0.29 -14.63
N ASP A 486 21.92 1.55 -15.03
CA ASP A 486 22.63 2.64 -14.36
C ASP A 486 21.70 3.73 -13.81
N LEU A 487 22.24 4.56 -12.92
CA LEU A 487 21.61 5.79 -12.44
C LEU A 487 22.36 6.99 -13.05
N LEU A 488 21.62 7.85 -13.73
CA LEU A 488 22.09 9.09 -14.34
C LEU A 488 21.82 10.24 -13.37
N ALA A 489 22.73 11.22 -13.27
CA ALA A 489 22.53 12.38 -12.41
C ALA A 489 21.40 13.28 -12.97
N TRP A 490 20.47 13.69 -12.10
CA TRP A 490 19.41 14.64 -12.44
C TRP A 490 19.96 16.07 -12.40
N GLY A 491 19.93 16.75 -13.56
CA GLY A 491 20.45 18.12 -13.73
C GLY A 491 19.36 19.20 -13.87
N GLY A 492 18.13 18.92 -13.46
CA GLY A 492 17.01 19.87 -13.55
C GLY A 492 16.74 20.64 -12.25
N GLU A 493 15.49 21.08 -12.06
CA GLU A 493 15.01 21.75 -10.83
C GLU A 493 15.31 20.92 -9.56
N PRO A 494 15.61 21.55 -8.40
CA PRO A 494 15.82 20.85 -7.14
C PRO A 494 14.61 20.02 -6.69
N LEU A 495 14.86 18.81 -6.21
CA LEU A 495 13.83 17.90 -5.71
C LEU A 495 13.77 18.00 -4.17
N THR A 496 12.58 18.26 -3.61
CA THR A 496 12.41 18.46 -2.15
C THR A 496 11.88 17.21 -1.46
N LEU A 497 12.23 16.99 -0.18
CA LEU A 497 11.71 15.84 0.58
C LEU A 497 10.18 15.78 0.58
N GLY A 498 9.49 16.91 0.76
CA GLY A 498 8.03 16.95 0.74
C GLY A 498 7.46 16.49 -0.61
N GLY A 499 8.03 17.00 -1.71
CA GLY A 499 7.63 16.62 -3.06
C GLY A 499 7.92 15.16 -3.39
N GLU A 500 9.08 14.64 -3.01
CA GLU A 500 9.47 13.25 -3.27
C GLU A 500 8.77 12.23 -2.35
N ILE A 501 8.33 12.63 -1.14
CA ILE A 501 7.46 11.82 -0.28
C ILE A 501 6.06 11.70 -0.90
N ASP A 502 5.52 12.79 -1.44
CA ASP A 502 4.20 12.76 -2.09
C ASP A 502 4.27 11.99 -3.41
N LYS A 503 5.33 12.19 -4.21
CA LYS A 503 5.62 11.38 -5.40
C LYS A 503 5.75 9.89 -5.09
N LEU A 504 6.38 9.52 -3.98
CA LEU A 504 6.44 8.12 -3.53
C LEU A 504 5.03 7.57 -3.27
N ALA A 505 4.17 8.34 -2.62
CA ALA A 505 2.80 7.95 -2.36
C ALA A 505 1.98 7.79 -3.66
N ALA A 506 2.18 8.68 -4.64
CA ALA A 506 1.57 8.56 -5.96
C ALA A 506 2.10 7.35 -6.74
N ASN A 507 3.42 7.14 -6.82
CA ASN A 507 4.02 6.01 -7.54
C ASN A 507 3.52 4.65 -7.02
N ILE A 508 3.49 4.46 -5.70
CA ILE A 508 3.04 3.20 -5.10
C ILE A 508 1.52 3.00 -5.24
N SER A 509 0.75 4.09 -5.37
CA SER A 509 -0.69 4.02 -5.66
C SER A 509 -0.94 3.65 -7.12
N LEU A 510 -0.42 4.45 -8.04
CA LEU A 510 -0.69 4.38 -9.49
C LEU A 510 0.06 3.22 -10.17
N GLY A 511 1.13 2.70 -9.56
CA GLY A 511 1.74 1.42 -9.98
C GLY A 511 0.77 0.23 -9.93
N ARG A 512 -0.31 0.31 -9.15
CA ARG A 512 -1.40 -0.69 -9.14
C ARG A 512 -2.37 -0.53 -10.32
N ASP A 513 -2.54 0.69 -10.81
CA ASP A 513 -3.34 0.99 -11.99
C ASP A 513 -2.61 0.46 -13.23
N ALA A 514 -1.28 0.65 -13.28
CA ALA A 514 -0.42 0.15 -14.36
C ALA A 514 -0.44 -1.38 -14.47
N ALA A 515 -0.55 -2.08 -13.33
CA ALA A 515 -0.73 -3.53 -13.30
C ALA A 515 -2.13 -4.01 -13.75
N GLY A 516 -3.07 -3.09 -13.95
CA GLY A 516 -4.46 -3.36 -14.34
C GLY A 516 -5.41 -3.63 -13.17
N VAL A 517 -4.97 -3.48 -11.91
CA VAL A 517 -5.75 -3.94 -10.74
C VAL A 517 -6.57 -2.84 -10.05
N HIS A 518 -6.27 -1.56 -10.29
CA HIS A 518 -6.95 -0.41 -9.70
C HIS A 518 -7.23 0.68 -10.76
N TYR A 519 -8.04 1.67 -10.40
CA TYR A 519 -8.32 2.87 -11.21
C TYR A 519 -7.78 4.12 -10.49
N ARG A 520 -7.53 5.21 -11.21
CA ARG A 520 -7.05 6.49 -10.66
C ARG A 520 -7.75 6.96 -9.39
N THR A 521 -9.09 6.93 -9.34
CA THR A 521 -9.84 7.35 -8.15
C THR A 521 -9.69 6.37 -6.98
N ASP A 522 -9.30 5.11 -7.19
CA ASP A 522 -8.92 4.21 -6.09
C ASP A 522 -7.68 4.74 -5.34
N ALA A 523 -6.79 5.51 -6.00
CA ALA A 523 -5.65 6.18 -5.36
C ALA A 523 -6.09 7.22 -4.30
N ARG A 524 -7.34 7.68 -4.31
CA ARG A 524 -7.92 8.55 -3.26
C ARG A 524 -8.01 7.88 -1.88
N GLY A 525 -7.64 6.60 -1.78
CA GLY A 525 -7.25 5.98 -0.50
C GLY A 525 -6.24 6.81 0.31
N ILE A 526 -5.41 7.63 -0.35
CA ILE A 526 -4.52 8.60 0.29
C ILE A 526 -5.27 9.50 1.29
N GLU A 527 -6.50 9.95 0.98
CA GLU A 527 -7.32 10.77 1.91
C GLU A 527 -7.68 10.01 3.19
N VAL A 528 -8.04 8.73 3.05
CA VAL A 528 -8.38 7.84 4.17
C VAL A 528 -7.13 7.62 5.02
N GLY A 529 -6.00 7.31 4.39
CA GLY A 529 -4.71 7.09 5.04
C GLY A 529 -4.20 8.29 5.83
N GLU A 530 -4.14 9.45 5.19
CA GLU A 530 -3.76 10.71 5.84
C GLU A 530 -4.67 11.00 7.05
N SER A 531 -5.99 10.83 6.89
CA SER A 531 -6.95 11.07 7.99
C SER A 531 -6.73 10.17 9.22
N GLN A 532 -6.18 8.96 9.02
CA GLN A 532 -5.85 8.02 10.10
C GLN A 532 -4.46 8.29 10.70
N ALA A 533 -3.45 8.61 9.88
CA ALA A 533 -2.13 9.01 10.36
C ALA A 533 -2.19 10.32 11.18
N ILE A 534 -2.96 11.31 10.75
CA ILE A 534 -3.26 12.52 11.54
C ILE A 534 -3.86 12.14 12.91
N GLY A 535 -4.79 11.17 12.95
CA GLY A 535 -5.36 10.67 14.20
C GLY A 535 -4.33 10.02 15.13
N ILE A 536 -3.41 9.23 14.59
CA ILE A 536 -2.29 8.65 15.36
C ILE A 536 -1.41 9.76 15.94
N LEU A 537 -1.03 10.75 15.12
CA LEU A 537 -0.22 11.90 15.56
C LEU A 537 -0.93 12.75 16.62
N GLN A 538 -2.26 12.91 16.53
CA GLN A 538 -3.06 13.56 17.58
C GLN A 538 -2.90 12.82 18.92
N ASP A 539 -3.18 11.52 18.98
CA ASP A 539 -3.05 10.74 20.21
C ASP A 539 -1.63 10.77 20.78
N TYR A 540 -0.63 10.53 19.92
CA TYR A 540 0.78 10.48 20.33
C TYR A 540 1.31 11.84 20.81
N SER A 541 0.87 12.96 20.22
CA SER A 541 1.26 14.34 20.64
C SER A 541 0.95 14.66 22.11
N ARG A 542 0.17 13.82 22.80
CA ARG A 542 -0.19 13.94 24.22
C ARG A 542 0.61 13.04 25.18
N THR A 543 1.57 12.27 24.67
CA THR A 543 2.26 11.21 25.45
C THR A 543 3.67 11.58 25.93
N TYR A 544 4.26 12.62 25.33
CA TYR A 544 5.63 13.07 25.54
C TYR A 544 5.83 13.81 26.88
N ASN A 545 7.09 13.98 27.28
CA ASN A 545 7.54 14.77 28.43
C ASN A 545 8.40 15.97 27.99
N GLU A 546 9.03 15.83 26.83
CA GLU A 546 9.72 16.83 26.04
C GLU A 546 8.81 18.04 25.79
N ASP A 547 9.37 19.25 25.83
CA ASP A 547 8.64 20.43 25.37
C ASP A 547 8.57 20.36 23.84
N PHE A 548 7.36 20.23 23.31
CA PHE A 548 7.13 19.89 21.90
C PHE A 548 5.98 20.71 21.34
N ASP A 549 6.33 21.66 20.46
CA ASP A 549 5.38 22.54 19.80
C ASP A 549 4.37 21.78 18.91
N GLY A 550 4.71 20.57 18.45
CA GLY A 550 3.82 19.69 17.67
C GLY A 550 4.37 19.34 16.30
N PHE A 551 3.84 18.27 15.72
CA PHE A 551 4.20 17.86 14.35
C PHE A 551 3.66 18.89 13.36
N THR A 552 4.48 19.32 12.41
CA THR A 552 4.06 20.17 11.30
C THR A 552 4.17 19.37 10.00
N LEU A 553 3.20 19.49 9.10
CA LEU A 553 3.25 18.85 7.79
C LEU A 553 2.32 19.54 6.79
N THR A 554 2.60 19.39 5.50
CA THR A 554 1.76 19.83 4.40
C THR A 554 0.90 18.66 3.94
N ARG A 555 -0.42 18.82 4.00
CA ARG A 555 -1.39 17.79 3.57
C ARG A 555 -1.37 17.59 2.06
N PHE A 556 -1.88 16.46 1.59
CA PHE A 556 -2.06 16.19 0.16
C PHE A 556 -3.00 17.22 -0.53
N ASP A 557 -3.88 17.88 0.25
CA ASP A 557 -4.69 19.02 -0.22
C ASP A 557 -3.98 20.39 -0.13
N GLY A 558 -2.65 20.40 -0.02
CA GLY A 558 -1.79 21.59 0.02
C GLY A 558 -1.83 22.40 1.32
N ARG A 559 -2.70 22.05 2.28
CA ARG A 559 -2.82 22.80 3.53
C ARG A 559 -1.78 22.37 4.55
N ARG A 560 -0.92 23.31 4.97
CA ARG A 560 -0.03 23.12 6.12
C ARG A 560 -0.84 23.03 7.42
N ILE A 561 -0.55 22.03 8.24
CA ILE A 561 -1.18 21.80 9.54
C ILE A 561 -0.15 21.63 10.64
N ARG A 562 -0.57 21.91 11.88
CA ARG A 562 0.20 21.64 13.10
C ARG A 562 -0.63 20.79 14.06
N ILE A 563 -0.04 19.71 14.57
CA ILE A 563 -0.69 18.69 15.42
C ILE A 563 -0.02 18.69 16.80
N VAL A 564 -0.74 19.23 17.79
CA VAL A 564 -0.25 19.37 19.17
C VAL A 564 -1.38 19.16 20.17
N ASP A 565 -1.07 18.55 21.31
CA ASP A 565 -2.02 18.37 22.43
C ASP A 565 -3.33 17.63 21.99
N GLY A 566 -3.23 16.75 20.98
CA GLY A 566 -4.37 16.04 20.38
C GLY A 566 -5.25 16.87 19.47
N ARG A 567 -4.84 18.09 19.12
CA ARG A 567 -5.58 19.01 18.24
C ARG A 567 -4.82 19.26 16.95
N VAL A 568 -5.53 19.19 15.83
CA VAL A 568 -5.06 19.72 14.54
C VAL A 568 -5.41 21.19 14.46
N ARG A 569 -4.50 22.01 13.93
CA ARG A 569 -4.72 23.41 13.55
C ARG A 569 -4.15 23.61 12.14
N LEU A 570 -4.59 24.66 11.44
CA LEU A 570 -3.79 25.22 10.34
C LEU A 570 -2.51 25.81 10.95
N ALA A 571 -1.40 25.71 10.21
CA ALA A 571 -0.08 26.23 10.59
C ALA A 571 0.18 27.61 9.98
#